data_AF-A0A6J8BF11-F1
#
_entry.id   AF-A0A6J8BF11-F1
#
_cell.length_a   1.000
_cell.length_b   1.000
_cell.length_c   1.000
_cell.angle_alpha   90.00
_cell.angle_beta   90.00
_cell.angle_gamma   90.00
#
_symmetry.space_group_name_H-M   'P 1'
#
loop_
_entity.id
_entity.type
_entity.pdbx_description
1 polymer ?
#
loop_
_entity_poly.entity_id
_entity_poly.type
_entity_poly.pdbx_seq_one_letter_code
_entity_poly.pdbx_strand_id
1 'polypeptide(L)'
;MEQTDLFVPIKRCCTCKENLSTKRGQNIILVKILVLAIIPIIVLVIQGGITIADDNNHVRIQNKVEADIKFSVEIGLLVHNLQIERGTTTMYVSSGRMDILPVLQRRRTMTDISLNALGEWISLSTPSYFRSRNTYFKRLREYRNTFDSLNKSSSEVIRFFSYDNDVILDWLGSVITDAKYVTGTSWQPLIAYHMILLSKEQAGMERALGGVYYSKGNE
;
A
#
# COMPACT_ATOMS: atom_id res chain seq x y z
N MET A 1 31.72 18.54 -77.60
CA MET A 1 32.47 17.27 -77.63
C MET A 1 33.39 17.30 -76.40
N GLU A 2 33.34 16.22 -75.62
CA GLU A 2 34.20 15.90 -74.45
C GLU A 2 33.92 16.55 -73.08
N GLN A 3 33.43 15.68 -72.17
CA GLN A 3 33.39 15.79 -70.70
C GLN A 3 34.80 15.75 -70.10
N THR A 4 34.99 16.37 -68.93
CA THR A 4 35.67 15.71 -67.79
C THR A 4 35.48 16.49 -66.49
N ASP A 5 34.51 15.99 -65.72
CA ASP A 5 34.48 15.76 -64.27
C ASP A 5 35.24 16.67 -63.29
N LEU A 6 34.39 17.35 -62.52
CA LEU A 6 34.51 17.79 -61.14
C LEU A 6 35.21 16.75 -60.22
N PHE A 7 36.39 17.08 -59.68
CA PHE A 7 36.90 16.44 -58.47
C PHE A 7 37.56 17.45 -57.53
N VAL A 8 36.86 17.70 -56.42
CA VAL A 8 37.31 18.48 -55.27
C VAL A 8 38.48 17.75 -54.60
N PRO A 9 39.61 18.41 -54.27
CA PRO A 9 40.75 17.74 -53.65
C PRO A 9 40.42 17.38 -52.20
N ILE A 10 40.21 16.09 -51.95
CA ILE A 10 40.20 15.52 -50.61
C ILE A 10 41.59 15.74 -50.00
N LYS A 11 41.66 16.54 -48.94
CA LYS A 11 42.86 16.74 -48.11
C LYS A 11 43.46 15.37 -47.76
N ARG A 12 44.64 15.09 -48.31
CA ARG A 12 45.56 14.05 -47.82
C ARG A 12 45.91 14.38 -46.36
N CYS A 13 45.21 13.75 -45.43
CA CYS A 13 45.69 13.65 -44.05
C CYS A 13 46.90 12.71 -44.07
N CYS A 14 48.02 13.14 -43.49
CA CYS A 14 49.26 12.36 -43.40
C CYS A 14 49.04 11.04 -42.65
N THR A 15 48.72 9.98 -43.39
CA THR A 15 48.85 8.60 -42.92
C THR A 15 50.34 8.29 -42.81
N CYS A 16 50.86 8.25 -41.58
CA CYS A 16 52.04 7.43 -41.32
C CYS A 16 51.73 6.02 -41.84
N LYS A 17 52.49 5.55 -42.83
CA LYS A 17 52.46 4.15 -43.27
C LYS A 17 52.70 3.28 -42.05
N GLU A 18 51.64 2.69 -41.49
CA GLU A 18 51.77 1.66 -40.47
C GLU A 18 52.36 0.41 -41.13
N ASN A 19 53.67 0.22 -41.00
CA ASN A 19 54.35 -0.96 -41.50
C ASN A 19 54.15 -2.12 -40.51
N LEU A 20 53.43 -3.17 -40.94
CA LEU A 20 53.30 -4.44 -40.21
C LEU A 20 54.65 -5.18 -40.01
N SER A 21 55.70 -4.75 -40.70
CA SER A 21 57.02 -5.40 -40.71
C SER A 21 57.90 -5.03 -39.51
N THR A 22 57.57 -3.97 -38.76
CA THR A 22 58.38 -3.52 -37.61
C THR A 22 57.67 -3.79 -36.28
N LYS A 23 58.36 -4.37 -35.27
CA LYS A 23 57.80 -4.65 -33.92
C LYS A 23 57.08 -3.45 -33.30
N ARG A 24 57.57 -2.23 -33.51
CA ARG A 24 56.93 -0.99 -33.02
C ARG A 24 55.59 -0.70 -33.68
N GLY A 25 55.45 -0.96 -34.99
CA GLY A 25 54.20 -0.76 -35.73
C GLY A 25 53.12 -1.77 -35.33
N GLN A 26 53.50 -3.03 -35.12
CA GLN A 26 52.62 -4.07 -34.60
C GLN A 26 52.05 -3.70 -33.23
N ASN A 27 52.89 -3.20 -32.31
CA ASN A 27 52.44 -2.76 -30.99
C ASN A 27 51.47 -1.57 -31.05
N ILE A 28 51.67 -0.62 -31.96
CA ILE A 28 50.75 0.53 -32.14
C ILE A 28 49.39 0.06 -32.66
N ILE A 29 49.36 -0.86 -33.63
CA ILE A 29 48.11 -1.43 -34.17
C ILE A 29 47.39 -2.23 -33.07
N LEU A 30 48.10 -3.04 -32.29
CA LEU A 30 47.54 -3.80 -31.16
C LEU A 30 46.92 -2.87 -30.10
N VAL A 31 47.60 -1.77 -29.74
CA VAL A 31 47.05 -0.77 -28.80
C VAL A 31 45.79 -0.11 -29.37
N LYS A 32 45.75 0.21 -30.66
CA LYS A 32 44.55 0.80 -31.29
C LYS A 32 43.34 -0.15 -31.26
N ILE A 33 43.55 -1.43 -31.56
CA ILE A 33 42.49 -2.45 -31.49
C ILE A 33 42.03 -2.64 -30.04
N LEU A 34 42.96 -2.65 -29.08
CA LEU A 34 42.68 -2.80 -27.66
C LEU A 34 41.90 -1.60 -27.08
N VAL A 35 42.24 -0.37 -27.49
CA VAL A 35 41.48 0.83 -27.12
C VAL A 35 40.06 0.80 -27.68
N LEU A 36 39.88 0.34 -28.93
CA LEU A 36 38.57 0.23 -29.56
C LEU A 36 37.67 -0.84 -28.89
N ALA A 37 38.28 -1.89 -28.33
CA ALA A 37 37.59 -2.92 -27.54
C ALA A 37 37.27 -2.50 -26.09
N ILE A 38 38.07 -1.61 -25.49
CA ILE A 38 37.86 -1.15 -24.09
C ILE A 38 36.66 -0.21 -23.95
N ILE A 39 36.40 0.64 -24.96
CA ILE A 39 35.30 1.60 -24.93
C ILE A 39 33.93 0.94 -24.65
N PRO A 40 33.48 -0.09 -25.41
CA PRO A 40 32.20 -0.75 -25.12
C PRO A 40 32.19 -1.45 -23.76
N ILE A 41 33.33 -1.96 -23.28
CA ILE A 41 33.43 -2.60 -21.96
C ILE A 41 33.21 -1.57 -20.84
N ILE A 42 33.80 -0.37 -20.95
CA ILE A 42 33.60 0.70 -19.97
C ILE A 42 32.13 1.15 -19.93
N VAL A 43 31.50 1.29 -21.10
CA VAL A 43 30.06 1.64 -21.18
C VAL A 43 29.21 0.59 -20.47
N LEU A 44 29.47 -0.71 -20.70
CA LEU A 44 28.75 -1.79 -20.02
C LEU A 44 28.98 -1.79 -18.50
N VAL A 45 30.20 -1.51 -18.04
CA VAL A 45 30.51 -1.42 -16.60
C VAL A 45 29.81 -0.24 -15.94
N ILE A 46 29.80 0.93 -16.58
CA ILE A 46 29.09 2.11 -16.07
C ILE A 46 27.58 1.85 -16.04
N GLN A 47 27.03 1.30 -17.12
CA GLN A 47 25.62 0.93 -17.20
C GLN A 47 25.25 -0.06 -16.09
N GLY A 48 26.03 -1.13 -15.92
CA GLY A 48 25.80 -2.12 -14.87
C GLY A 48 25.92 -1.53 -13.47
N GLY A 49 26.88 -0.62 -13.25
CA GLY A 49 27.04 0.10 -11.99
C GLY A 49 25.83 0.98 -11.64
N ILE A 50 25.28 1.70 -12.63
CA ILE A 50 24.06 2.50 -12.46
C ILE A 50 22.86 1.58 -12.16
N THR A 51 22.68 0.51 -12.93
CA THR A 51 21.59 -0.45 -12.71
C THR A 51 21.64 -1.08 -11.31
N ILE A 52 22.82 -1.49 -10.83
CA ILE A 52 22.96 -2.08 -9.49
C ILE A 52 22.67 -1.06 -8.38
N ALA A 53 23.06 0.20 -8.57
CA ALA A 53 22.76 1.26 -7.61
C ALA A 53 21.26 1.53 -7.52
N ASP A 54 20.57 1.54 -8.66
CA ASP A 54 19.11 1.67 -8.74
C ASP A 54 18.40 0.44 -8.13
N ASP A 55 18.90 -0.78 -8.39
CA ASP A 55 18.38 -2.04 -7.85
C ASP A 55 18.41 -2.09 -6.31
N ASN A 56 19.43 -1.54 -5.68
CA ASN A 56 19.51 -1.52 -4.22
C ASN A 56 18.42 -0.64 -3.59
N ASN A 57 17.97 0.40 -4.31
CA ASN A 57 16.82 1.21 -3.91
C ASN A 57 15.50 0.46 -4.18
N HIS A 58 15.43 -0.32 -5.27
CA HIS A 58 14.28 -1.18 -5.58
C HIS A 58 14.02 -2.25 -4.52
N VAL A 59 15.05 -2.89 -3.96
CA VAL A 59 14.89 -3.90 -2.88
C VAL A 59 14.30 -3.26 -1.61
N ARG A 60 14.71 -2.04 -1.25
CA ARG A 60 14.14 -1.32 -0.10
C ARG A 60 12.69 -0.93 -0.32
N ILE A 61 12.36 -0.51 -1.54
CA ILE A 61 11.00 -0.18 -1.95
C ILE A 61 10.10 -1.44 -1.90
N GLN A 62 10.59 -2.59 -2.38
CA GLN A 62 9.83 -3.85 -2.35
C GLN A 62 9.48 -4.28 -0.92
N ASN A 63 10.41 -4.20 0.03
CA ASN A 63 10.14 -4.53 1.43
C ASN A 63 9.09 -3.60 2.06
N LYS A 64 9.09 -2.31 1.68
CA LYS A 64 8.07 -1.35 2.14
C LYS A 64 6.70 -1.68 1.58
N VAL A 65 6.61 -2.00 0.29
CA VAL A 65 5.36 -2.42 -0.37
C VAL A 65 4.78 -3.67 0.28
N GLU A 66 5.61 -4.67 0.60
CA GLU A 66 5.15 -5.88 1.28
C GLU A 66 4.56 -5.56 2.67
N ALA A 67 5.24 -4.71 3.44
CA ALA A 67 4.73 -4.25 4.73
C ALA A 67 3.40 -3.49 4.60
N ASP A 68 3.27 -2.62 3.58
CA ASP A 68 2.05 -1.85 3.33
C ASP A 68 0.88 -2.75 2.90
N ILE A 69 1.14 -3.78 2.10
CA ILE A 69 0.14 -4.81 1.72
C ILE A 69 -0.31 -5.58 2.96
N LYS A 70 0.63 -6.06 3.78
CA LYS A 70 0.32 -6.81 4.99
C LYS A 70 -0.53 -5.96 5.95
N PHE A 71 -0.13 -4.72 6.17
CA PHE A 71 -0.87 -3.75 6.97
C PHE A 71 -2.29 -3.54 6.43
N SER A 72 -2.44 -3.38 5.11
CA SER A 72 -3.75 -3.19 4.48
C SER A 72 -4.70 -4.37 4.72
N VAL A 73 -4.18 -5.60 4.66
CA VAL A 73 -4.96 -6.82 4.95
C VAL A 73 -5.36 -6.87 6.43
N GLU A 74 -4.45 -6.58 7.35
CA GLU A 74 -4.74 -6.57 8.79
C GLU A 74 -5.80 -5.53 9.15
N ILE A 75 -5.72 -4.32 8.58
CA ILE A 75 -6.74 -3.28 8.74
C ILE A 75 -8.09 -3.73 8.18
N GLY A 76 -8.12 -4.32 6.98
CA GLY A 76 -9.33 -4.85 6.38
C GLY A 76 -10.00 -5.93 7.24
N LEU A 77 -9.21 -6.78 7.91
CA LEU A 77 -9.70 -7.77 8.87
C LEU A 77 -10.28 -7.13 10.14
N LEU A 78 -9.63 -6.10 10.69
CA LEU A 78 -10.15 -5.36 11.85
C LEU A 78 -11.49 -4.70 11.53
N VAL A 79 -11.56 -3.93 10.43
CA VAL A 79 -12.79 -3.28 9.97
C VAL A 79 -13.91 -4.32 9.75
N HIS A 80 -13.58 -5.46 9.15
CA HIS A 80 -14.55 -6.53 8.97
C HIS A 80 -15.12 -7.07 10.29
N ASN A 81 -14.27 -7.31 11.30
CA ASN A 81 -14.74 -7.80 12.59
C ASN A 81 -15.56 -6.76 13.34
N LEU A 82 -15.16 -5.48 13.31
CA LEU A 82 -15.95 -4.36 13.86
C LEU A 82 -17.32 -4.25 13.18
N GLN A 83 -17.40 -4.41 11.86
CA GLN A 83 -18.66 -4.42 11.11
C GLN A 83 -19.58 -5.56 11.56
N ILE A 84 -19.03 -6.76 11.81
CA ILE A 84 -19.81 -7.90 12.31
C ILE A 84 -20.24 -7.66 13.76
N GLU A 85 -19.36 -7.16 14.62
CA GLU A 85 -19.69 -6.83 16.01
C GLU A 85 -20.80 -5.76 16.08
N ARG A 86 -20.70 -4.69 15.28
CA ARG A 86 -21.76 -3.69 15.10
C ARG A 86 -23.09 -4.34 14.75
N GLY A 87 -23.12 -5.15 13.70
CA GLY A 87 -24.35 -5.80 13.22
C GLY A 87 -24.96 -6.73 14.26
N THR A 88 -24.12 -7.52 14.94
CA THR A 88 -24.57 -8.45 15.98
C THR A 88 -25.07 -7.71 17.22
N THR A 89 -24.38 -6.65 17.64
CA THR A 89 -24.80 -5.79 18.75
C THR A 89 -26.11 -5.10 18.42
N THR A 90 -26.25 -4.54 17.22
CA THR A 90 -27.47 -3.88 16.75
C THR A 90 -28.66 -4.84 16.76
N MET A 91 -28.45 -6.07 16.29
CA MET A 91 -29.48 -7.12 16.28
C MET A 91 -29.86 -7.57 17.70
N TYR A 92 -28.89 -7.68 18.60
CA TYR A 92 -29.15 -7.98 20.01
C TYR A 92 -29.99 -6.88 20.67
N VAL A 93 -29.67 -5.60 20.43
CA VAL A 93 -30.45 -4.45 20.91
C VAL A 93 -31.86 -4.45 20.37
N SER A 94 -32.01 -4.59 19.04
CA SER A 94 -33.31 -4.41 18.40
C SER A 94 -34.27 -5.56 18.73
N SER A 95 -33.75 -6.77 18.96
CA SER A 95 -34.58 -7.96 19.20
C SER A 95 -34.74 -8.32 20.68
N GLY A 96 -33.84 -7.86 21.56
CA GLY A 96 -33.82 -8.25 22.98
C GLY A 96 -33.57 -9.76 23.21
N ARG A 97 -33.17 -10.49 22.16
CA ARG A 97 -33.08 -11.95 22.16
C ARG A 97 -31.81 -12.45 22.86
N MET A 98 -31.99 -13.15 23.98
CA MET A 98 -30.88 -13.68 24.79
C MET A 98 -30.05 -14.75 24.07
N ASP A 99 -30.60 -15.45 23.09
CA ASP A 99 -29.88 -16.47 22.31
C ASP A 99 -28.79 -15.88 21.37
N ILE A 100 -28.81 -14.57 21.13
CA ILE A 100 -27.79 -13.86 20.36
C ILE A 100 -26.54 -13.58 21.23
N LEU A 101 -26.68 -13.56 22.56
CA LEU A 101 -25.60 -13.16 23.47
C LEU A 101 -24.32 -14.02 23.32
N PRO A 102 -24.37 -15.37 23.21
CA PRO A 102 -23.19 -16.18 22.96
C PRO A 102 -22.52 -15.87 21.61
N VAL A 103 -23.31 -15.55 20.59
CA VAL A 103 -22.80 -15.15 19.27
C VAL A 103 -22.08 -13.80 19.38
N LEU A 104 -22.69 -12.84 20.08
CA LEU A 104 -22.10 -11.52 20.33
C LEU A 104 -20.76 -11.63 21.07
N GLN A 105 -20.70 -12.43 22.14
CA GLN A 105 -19.47 -12.66 22.88
C GLN A 105 -18.35 -13.23 21.98
N ARG A 106 -18.68 -14.21 21.13
CA ARG A 106 -17.72 -14.75 20.15
C ARG A 106 -17.24 -13.66 19.19
N ARG A 107 -18.13 -12.77 18.71
CA ARG A 107 -17.76 -11.67 17.81
C ARG A 107 -16.86 -10.64 18.50
N ARG A 108 -17.13 -10.28 19.76
CA ARG A 108 -16.26 -9.42 20.57
C ARG A 108 -14.83 -9.98 20.66
N THR A 109 -14.69 -11.28 20.91
CA THR A 109 -13.39 -11.95 20.94
C THR A 109 -12.66 -11.89 19.58
N MET A 110 -13.38 -12.09 18.47
CA MET A 110 -12.77 -12.01 17.13
C MET A 110 -12.27 -10.59 16.82
N THR A 111 -13.02 -9.56 17.21
CA THR A 111 -12.57 -8.16 17.12
C THR A 111 -11.29 -7.96 17.91
N ASP A 112 -11.25 -8.43 19.16
CA ASP A 112 -10.09 -8.29 20.03
C ASP A 112 -8.85 -9.00 19.48
N ILE A 113 -9.02 -10.18 18.87
CA ILE A 113 -7.95 -10.91 18.18
C ILE A 113 -7.43 -10.07 17.01
N SER A 114 -8.31 -9.57 16.13
CA SER A 114 -7.86 -8.77 14.98
C SER A 114 -7.21 -7.44 15.38
N LEU A 115 -7.68 -6.81 16.44
CA LEU A 115 -7.10 -5.59 16.99
C LEU A 115 -5.69 -5.85 17.56
N ASN A 116 -5.49 -6.98 18.22
CA ASN A 116 -4.18 -7.37 18.73
C ASN A 116 -3.22 -7.84 17.63
N ALA A 117 -3.76 -8.41 16.55
CA ALA A 117 -2.99 -8.90 15.41
C ALA A 117 -2.40 -7.79 14.53
N LEU A 118 -2.89 -6.54 14.63
CA LEU A 118 -2.30 -5.41 13.93
C LEU A 118 -0.80 -5.29 14.27
N GLY A 119 0.06 -5.31 13.25
CA GLY A 119 1.49 -5.13 13.42
C GLY A 119 1.81 -3.72 13.90
N GLU A 120 1.26 -2.71 13.23
CA GLU A 120 1.50 -1.29 13.52
C GLU A 120 0.22 -0.58 13.94
N TRP A 121 0.36 0.44 14.80
CA TRP A 121 -0.75 1.30 15.20
C TRP A 121 -0.45 2.74 14.79
N ILE A 122 -1.25 3.27 13.87
CA ILE A 122 -1.08 4.63 13.36
C ILE A 122 -1.66 5.59 14.41
N SER A 123 -0.78 6.25 15.16
CA SER A 123 -1.19 7.26 16.15
C SER A 123 -1.54 8.57 15.45
N LEU A 124 -2.68 8.60 14.74
CA LEU A 124 -3.22 9.89 14.31
C LEU A 124 -3.70 10.63 15.57
N SER A 125 -3.26 11.88 15.72
CA SER A 125 -3.37 12.63 16.99
C SER A 125 -4.80 13.00 17.39
N THR A 126 -5.81 12.55 16.65
CA THR A 126 -7.23 12.82 16.86
C THR A 126 -8.08 11.71 16.25
N PRO A 127 -9.11 11.19 16.94
CA PRO A 127 -9.47 11.41 18.35
C PRO A 127 -8.49 10.81 19.37
N SER A 128 -8.45 11.34 20.59
CA SER A 128 -7.48 10.93 21.63
C SER A 128 -7.53 9.44 21.99
N TYR A 129 -8.69 8.79 21.83
CA TYR A 129 -8.85 7.36 22.08
C TYR A 129 -8.20 6.46 21.02
N PHE A 130 -7.84 7.02 19.86
CA PHE A 130 -7.05 6.35 18.84
C PHE A 130 -5.53 6.58 18.99
N ARG A 131 -5.09 7.28 20.05
CA ARG A 131 -3.66 7.55 20.30
C ARG A 131 -2.82 6.28 20.44
N SER A 132 -3.39 5.21 20.99
CA SER A 132 -2.73 3.92 21.09
C SER A 132 -3.73 2.78 20.98
N ARG A 133 -3.24 1.61 20.56
CA ARG A 133 -4.02 0.37 20.53
C ARG A 133 -4.68 0.07 21.87
N ASN A 134 -3.94 0.25 22.96
CA ASN A 134 -4.44 0.01 24.32
C ASN A 134 -5.55 1.00 24.70
N THR A 135 -5.43 2.27 24.28
CA THR A 135 -6.47 3.27 24.54
C THR A 135 -7.75 2.93 23.78
N TYR A 136 -7.65 2.52 22.52
CA TYR A 136 -8.81 2.11 21.72
C TYR A 136 -9.44 0.83 22.27
N PHE A 137 -8.62 -0.14 22.66
CA PHE A 137 -9.09 -1.36 23.31
C PHE A 137 -9.84 -1.10 24.61
N LYS A 138 -9.37 -0.15 25.44
CA LYS A 138 -10.08 0.30 26.64
C LYS A 138 -11.42 0.94 26.29
N ARG A 139 -11.47 1.81 25.27
CA ARG A 139 -12.73 2.40 24.77
C ARG A 139 -13.74 1.32 24.35
N LEU A 140 -13.32 0.31 23.57
CA LEU A 140 -14.20 -0.80 23.18
C LEU A 140 -14.74 -1.54 24.40
N ARG A 141 -13.88 -1.84 25.38
CA ARG A 141 -14.29 -2.50 26.62
C ARG A 141 -15.26 -1.67 27.45
N GLU A 142 -15.00 -0.38 27.62
CA GLU A 142 -15.89 0.56 28.31
C GLU A 142 -17.24 0.66 27.61
N TYR A 143 -17.25 0.72 26.28
CA TYR A 143 -18.48 0.73 25.49
C TYR A 143 -19.29 -0.55 25.70
N ARG A 144 -18.64 -1.73 25.66
CA ARG A 144 -19.28 -3.04 25.90
C ARG A 144 -19.85 -3.15 27.32
N ASN A 145 -19.12 -2.69 28.34
CA ASN A 145 -19.56 -2.73 29.74
C ASN A 145 -20.73 -1.76 30.02
N THR A 146 -20.67 -0.54 29.48
CA THR A 146 -21.80 0.41 29.58
C THR A 146 -22.99 -0.04 28.76
N PHE A 147 -22.78 -0.75 27.66
CA PHE A 147 -23.84 -1.33 26.86
C PHE A 147 -24.55 -2.47 27.60
N ASP A 148 -23.81 -3.36 28.25
CA ASP A 148 -24.40 -4.47 29.00
C ASP A 148 -25.18 -3.98 30.26
N SER A 149 -25.05 -2.71 30.64
CA SER A 149 -25.72 -2.09 31.81
C SER A 149 -26.77 -1.02 31.47
N LEU A 150 -26.85 -0.54 30.23
CA LEU A 150 -27.74 0.54 29.81
C LEU A 150 -28.53 0.16 28.56
N ASN A 151 -29.80 0.56 28.52
CA ASN A 151 -30.70 0.30 27.40
C ASN A 151 -30.40 1.24 26.20
N LYS A 152 -29.23 1.11 25.58
CA LYS A 152 -28.79 1.95 24.45
C LYS A 152 -29.62 1.65 23.19
N SER A 153 -29.84 2.66 22.36
CA SER A 153 -30.56 2.51 21.11
C SER A 153 -29.70 1.86 20.01
N SER A 154 -30.34 1.15 19.07
CA SER A 154 -29.66 0.58 17.90
C SER A 154 -28.91 1.63 17.07
N SER A 155 -29.44 2.86 17.00
CA SER A 155 -28.82 3.99 16.30
C SER A 155 -27.49 4.43 16.94
N GLU A 156 -27.40 4.42 18.27
CA GLU A 156 -26.15 4.73 18.99
C GLU A 156 -25.08 3.68 18.75
N VAL A 157 -25.47 2.40 18.72
CA VAL A 157 -24.56 1.29 18.37
C VAL A 157 -23.99 1.47 16.97
N ILE A 158 -24.86 1.72 15.99
CA ILE A 158 -24.43 1.94 14.61
C ILE A 158 -23.46 3.11 14.55
N ARG A 159 -23.80 4.25 15.16
CA ARG A 159 -22.97 5.46 15.14
C ARG A 159 -21.59 5.23 15.75
N PHE A 160 -21.52 4.56 16.91
CA PHE A 160 -20.26 4.27 17.60
C PHE A 160 -19.29 3.49 16.71
N PHE A 161 -19.73 2.34 16.18
CA PHE A 161 -18.86 1.48 15.38
C PHE A 161 -18.58 2.05 13.99
N SER A 162 -19.53 2.73 13.35
CA SER A 162 -19.32 3.28 12.01
C SER A 162 -18.30 4.42 12.04
N TYR A 163 -18.37 5.28 13.06
CA TYR A 163 -17.35 6.32 13.26
C TYR A 163 -15.95 5.72 13.46
N ASP A 164 -15.83 4.68 14.28
CA ASP A 164 -14.55 4.02 14.52
C ASP A 164 -14.04 3.32 13.24
N ASN A 165 -14.92 2.74 12.42
CA ASN A 165 -14.57 2.16 11.10
C ASN A 165 -14.08 3.23 10.12
N ASP A 166 -14.74 4.39 10.03
CA ASP A 166 -14.36 5.47 9.12
C ASP A 166 -12.94 5.97 9.44
N VAL A 167 -12.63 6.19 10.72
CA VAL A 167 -11.28 6.59 11.16
C VAL A 167 -10.23 5.55 10.75
N ILE A 168 -10.52 4.26 10.93
CA ILE A 168 -9.60 3.17 10.57
C ILE A 168 -9.42 3.06 9.04
N LEU A 169 -10.47 3.32 8.25
CA LEU A 169 -10.38 3.35 6.79
C LEU A 169 -9.59 4.56 6.28
N ASP A 170 -9.74 5.72 6.92
CA ASP A 170 -8.93 6.91 6.63
C ASP A 170 -7.43 6.67 6.87
N TRP A 171 -7.10 5.85 7.87
CA TRP A 171 -5.72 5.41 8.11
C TRP A 171 -5.16 4.61 6.96
N LEU A 172 -5.95 3.66 6.44
CA LEU A 172 -5.58 2.90 5.26
C LEU A 172 -5.35 3.82 4.05
N GLY A 173 -6.24 4.80 3.85
CA GLY A 173 -6.08 5.83 2.82
C GLY A 173 -4.78 6.62 2.93
N SER A 174 -4.39 6.97 4.14
CA SER A 174 -3.15 7.71 4.42
C SER A 174 -1.92 6.87 4.07
N VAL A 175 -1.87 5.60 4.48
CA VAL A 175 -0.77 4.68 4.15
C VAL A 175 -0.64 4.46 2.65
N ILE A 176 -1.77 4.28 1.95
CA ILE A 176 -1.77 4.09 0.48
C ILE A 176 -1.26 5.35 -0.23
N THR A 177 -1.62 6.52 0.28
CA THR A 177 -1.17 7.80 -0.26
C THR A 177 0.34 7.96 -0.09
N ASP A 178 0.88 7.59 1.08
CA ASP A 178 2.33 7.58 1.31
C ASP A 178 3.04 6.58 0.39
N ALA A 179 2.50 5.37 0.23
CA ALA A 179 3.03 4.35 -0.67
C ALA A 179 3.06 4.81 -2.14
N LYS A 180 2.06 5.59 -2.59
CA LYS A 180 2.04 6.20 -3.93
C LYS A 180 3.23 7.12 -4.15
N TYR A 181 3.58 7.96 -3.17
CA TYR A 181 4.73 8.88 -3.28
C TYR A 181 6.07 8.15 -3.26
N VAL A 182 6.18 7.02 -2.55
CA VAL A 182 7.43 6.28 -2.40
C VAL A 182 7.72 5.33 -3.59
N THR A 183 6.68 4.74 -4.19
CA THR A 183 6.85 3.55 -5.05
C THR A 183 6.40 3.73 -6.51
N GLY A 184 5.56 4.72 -6.81
CA GLY A 184 5.13 5.09 -8.16
C GLY A 184 4.20 4.10 -8.89
N THR A 185 4.41 2.78 -8.78
CA THR A 185 3.79 1.77 -9.67
C THR A 185 3.01 0.65 -8.98
N SER A 186 3.04 0.51 -7.64
CA SER A 186 2.43 -0.63 -6.93
C SER A 186 1.21 -0.28 -6.04
N TRP A 187 0.76 0.98 -6.03
CA TRP A 187 -0.31 1.45 -5.14
C TRP A 187 -1.74 1.23 -5.69
N GLN A 188 -1.90 0.99 -7.01
CA GLN A 188 -3.21 0.89 -7.66
C GLN A 188 -4.10 -0.24 -7.10
N PRO A 189 -3.58 -1.46 -6.84
CA PRO A 189 -4.39 -2.51 -6.22
C PRO A 189 -4.81 -2.16 -4.79
N LEU A 190 -3.96 -1.43 -4.05
CA LEU A 190 -4.26 -1.00 -2.68
C LEU A 190 -5.36 0.05 -2.64
N ILE A 191 -5.33 1.06 -3.53
CA ILE A 191 -6.42 2.04 -3.59
C ILE A 191 -7.73 1.40 -4.03
N ALA A 192 -7.69 0.44 -4.97
CA ALA A 192 -8.88 -0.31 -5.38
C ALA A 192 -9.46 -1.11 -4.20
N TYR A 193 -8.59 -1.77 -3.44
CA TYR A 193 -8.99 -2.47 -2.21
C TYR A 193 -9.61 -1.52 -1.17
N HIS A 194 -9.01 -0.35 -0.94
CA HIS A 194 -9.58 0.67 -0.06
C HIS A 194 -10.96 1.14 -0.54
N MET A 195 -11.14 1.44 -1.84
CA MET A 195 -12.44 1.81 -2.40
C MET A 195 -13.50 0.72 -2.19
N ILE A 196 -13.13 -0.56 -2.31
CA ILE A 196 -14.02 -1.69 -1.98
C ILE A 196 -14.40 -1.68 -0.50
N LEU A 197 -13.45 -1.45 0.41
CA LEU A 197 -13.72 -1.39 1.84
C LEU A 197 -14.66 -0.23 2.22
N LEU A 198 -14.46 0.96 1.64
CA LEU A 198 -15.36 2.11 1.81
C LEU A 198 -16.78 1.79 1.31
N SER A 199 -16.88 1.18 0.13
CA SER A 199 -18.16 0.77 -0.45
C SER A 199 -18.88 -0.25 0.44
N LYS A 200 -18.13 -1.20 1.01
CA LYS A 200 -18.64 -2.20 1.96
C LYS A 200 -19.12 -1.55 3.26
N GLU A 201 -18.41 -0.55 3.77
CA GLU A 201 -18.83 0.18 4.97
C GLU A 201 -20.12 0.97 4.73
N GLN A 202 -20.21 1.72 3.63
CA GLN A 202 -21.41 2.46 3.27
C GLN A 202 -22.64 1.56 3.10
N ALA A 203 -22.50 0.46 2.35
CA ALA A 203 -23.57 -0.54 2.21
C ALA A 203 -23.93 -1.17 3.58
N GLY A 204 -22.93 -1.36 4.45
CA GLY A 204 -23.12 -1.83 5.82
C GLY A 204 -23.93 -0.88 6.68
N MET A 205 -23.67 0.43 6.57
CA MET A 205 -24.42 1.49 7.25
C MET A 205 -25.86 1.57 6.74
N GLU A 206 -26.07 1.56 5.42
CA GLU A 206 -27.40 1.57 4.80
C GLU A 206 -28.24 0.38 5.27
N ARG A 207 -27.67 -0.83 5.27
CA ARG A 207 -28.35 -2.02 5.80
C ARG A 207 -28.68 -1.89 7.28
N ALA A 208 -27.79 -1.33 8.09
CA ALA A 208 -28.01 -1.19 9.53
C ALA A 208 -29.11 -0.16 9.84
N LEU A 209 -29.07 1.00 9.20
CA LEU A 209 -30.10 2.05 9.33
C LEU A 209 -31.45 1.57 8.78
N GLY A 210 -31.45 0.93 7.62
CA GLY A 210 -32.65 0.33 7.03
C GLY A 210 -33.24 -0.74 7.94
N GLY A 211 -32.41 -1.63 8.50
CA GLY A 211 -32.85 -2.63 9.46
C GLY A 211 -33.52 -2.02 10.70
N VAL A 212 -32.93 -0.95 11.25
CA VAL A 212 -33.54 -0.22 12.37
C VAL A 212 -34.87 0.42 11.97
N TYR A 213 -34.92 1.09 10.81
CA TYR A 213 -36.14 1.72 10.29
C TYR A 213 -37.28 0.70 10.13
N TYR A 214 -37.03 -0.42 9.45
CA TYR A 214 -38.04 -1.47 9.27
C TYR A 214 -38.42 -2.17 10.57
N SER A 215 -37.49 -2.32 11.52
CA SER A 215 -37.78 -2.94 12.83
C SER A 215 -38.67 -2.10 13.72
N LYS A 216 -38.63 -0.76 13.59
CA LYS A 216 -39.46 0.15 14.38
C LYS A 216 -40.89 0.22 13.88
N GLY A 217 -41.13 -0.05 12.59
CA GLY A 217 -42.43 0.16 11.95
C GLY A 217 -42.73 1.66 11.86
N ASN A 218 -43.29 2.12 10.73
CA ASN A 218 -43.84 3.46 10.68
C ASN A 218 -45.10 3.51 11.57
N GLU A 219 -45.00 4.21 12.70
CA GLU A 219 -46.11 4.99 13.26
C GLU A 219 -45.95 6.45 12.83
#